data_AF-A0A318AWB6-F1
#
_entry.id   AF-A0A318AWB6-F1
#
_cell.length_a   1.000
_cell.length_b   1.000
_cell.length_c   1.000
_cell.angle_alpha   90.00
_cell.angle_beta   90.00
_cell.angle_gamma   90.00
#
_symmetry.space_group_name_H-M   'P 1'
#
loop_
_entity.id
_entity.type
_entity.pdbx_description
1 polymer ?
#
loop_
_entity_poly.entity_id
_entity_poly.type
_entity_poly.pdbx_seq_one_letter_code
_entity_poly.pdbx_strand_id
1 'polypeptide(L)'
;MSRFLALAPTLAVSLGFFACSASANATAVVGRPAEAALARDAAAERCPGLQLVARVDGYTPPRSGQVDLVFALVTAQGVQTLGRTAVFPQTAFSTGKGDPAQSFGFRVDRQGLDAGRARLRLTLEAVSGDGDGATAVLGEARLAAIAEGGC
;
A
#
# COMPACT_ATOMS: atom_id res chain seq x y z
N MET A 1 9.73 8.16 -72.14
CA MET A 1 8.58 8.67 -71.36
C MET A 1 8.63 8.02 -69.99
N SER A 2 9.20 8.74 -69.02
CA SER A 2 9.50 8.26 -67.68
C SER A 2 8.31 8.46 -66.73
N ARG A 3 7.96 7.45 -65.93
CA ARG A 3 7.01 7.59 -64.81
C ARG A 3 7.75 7.32 -63.50
N PHE A 4 7.94 8.38 -62.72
CA PHE A 4 8.42 8.34 -61.34
C PHE A 4 7.24 8.01 -60.42
N LEU A 5 7.34 6.91 -59.67
CA LEU A 5 6.48 6.65 -58.50
C LEU A 5 7.18 7.25 -57.27
N ALA A 6 6.58 8.29 -56.70
CA ALA A 6 7.03 8.88 -55.44
C ALA A 6 6.52 8.04 -54.26
N LEU A 7 7.46 7.51 -53.46
CA LEU A 7 7.21 6.86 -52.19
C LEU A 7 7.10 7.93 -51.10
N ALA A 8 5.96 8.03 -50.43
CA ALA A 8 5.78 8.92 -49.28
C ALA A 8 6.28 8.25 -47.98
N PRO A 9 7.13 8.90 -47.17
CA PRO A 9 7.54 8.35 -45.88
C PRO A 9 6.48 8.67 -44.81
N THR A 10 5.88 7.63 -44.23
CA THR A 10 4.95 7.75 -43.10
C THR A 10 5.76 7.98 -41.83
N LEU A 11 5.64 9.18 -41.24
CA LEU A 11 6.19 9.55 -39.94
C LEU A 11 5.50 8.76 -38.83
N ALA A 12 6.24 7.89 -38.14
CA ALA A 12 5.80 7.26 -36.90
C ALA A 12 6.02 8.22 -35.73
N VAL A 13 4.93 8.77 -35.20
CA VAL A 13 4.93 9.57 -33.96
C VAL A 13 4.83 8.61 -32.77
N SER A 14 5.94 8.40 -32.07
CA SER A 14 5.99 7.62 -30.83
C SER A 14 5.47 8.46 -29.66
N LEU A 15 4.17 8.37 -29.36
CA LEU A 15 3.60 8.89 -28.12
C LEU A 15 4.05 8.00 -26.96
N GLY A 16 5.04 8.48 -26.20
CA GLY A 16 5.43 7.89 -24.93
C GLY A 16 4.29 8.04 -23.91
N PHE A 17 3.63 6.94 -23.60
CA PHE A 17 2.71 6.86 -22.47
C PHE A 17 3.53 6.97 -21.17
N PHE A 18 3.53 8.15 -20.58
CA PHE A 18 3.83 8.29 -19.15
C PHE A 18 2.69 7.61 -18.38
N ALA A 19 2.89 6.35 -18.01
CA ALA A 19 2.02 5.64 -17.07
C ALA A 19 2.20 6.29 -15.69
N CYS A 20 1.39 7.31 -15.40
CA CYS A 20 1.19 7.82 -14.05
C CYS A 20 0.54 6.68 -13.25
N SER A 21 1.34 5.91 -12.52
CA SER A 21 0.83 4.91 -11.58
C SER A 21 0.25 5.66 -10.38
N ALA A 22 -0.98 6.15 -10.52
CA ALA A 22 -1.75 6.64 -9.39
C ALA A 22 -1.95 5.45 -8.43
N SER A 23 -1.29 5.46 -7.28
CA SER A 23 -1.61 4.51 -6.21
C SER A 23 -3.02 4.84 -5.73
N ALA A 24 -4.02 4.12 -6.24
CA ALA A 24 -5.38 4.28 -5.79
C ALA A 24 -5.45 3.78 -4.34
N ASN A 25 -5.80 4.68 -3.41
CA ASN A 25 -6.07 4.31 -2.02
C ASN A 25 -7.14 3.21 -1.96
N ALA A 26 -6.91 2.17 -1.16
CA ALA A 26 -7.80 1.02 -1.04
C ALA A 26 -8.53 1.05 0.30
N THR A 27 -9.83 0.73 0.33
CA THR A 27 -10.64 0.78 1.56
C THR A 27 -10.94 -0.62 2.08
N ALA A 28 -10.51 -0.89 3.31
CA ALA A 28 -10.83 -2.09 4.05
C ALA A 28 -12.17 -1.89 4.78
N VAL A 29 -13.00 -2.93 4.75
CA VAL A 29 -14.19 -3.07 5.60
C VAL A 29 -14.14 -4.46 6.23
N VAL A 30 -14.95 -4.72 7.26
CA VAL A 30 -14.99 -6.06 7.88
C VAL A 30 -15.33 -7.11 6.80
N GLY A 31 -14.52 -8.17 6.72
CA GLY A 31 -14.65 -9.23 5.73
C GLY A 31 -14.11 -8.92 4.32
N ARG A 32 -13.72 -7.68 4.01
CA ARG A 32 -13.13 -7.30 2.72
C ARG A 32 -11.83 -6.49 2.93
N PRO A 33 -10.66 -7.12 2.72
CA PRO A 33 -9.39 -6.45 2.96
C PRO A 33 -9.10 -5.37 1.90
N ALA A 34 -8.27 -4.41 2.28
CA ALA A 34 -7.57 -3.51 1.36
C ALA A 34 -6.17 -4.04 1.06
N GLU A 35 -5.68 -3.83 -0.16
CA GLU A 35 -4.31 -4.14 -0.55
C GLU A 35 -3.62 -2.93 -1.18
N ALA A 36 -2.33 -2.76 -0.88
CA ALA A 36 -1.47 -1.77 -1.50
C ALA A 36 -0.17 -2.44 -1.98
N ALA A 37 0.28 -2.04 -3.17
CA ALA A 37 1.62 -2.42 -3.64
C ALA A 37 2.69 -1.78 -2.75
N LEU A 38 3.79 -2.49 -2.52
CA LEU A 38 4.91 -1.93 -1.76
C LEU A 38 5.80 -1.08 -2.66
N ALA A 39 5.83 0.23 -2.39
CA ALA A 39 6.87 1.11 -2.91
C ALA A 39 8.22 0.75 -2.27
N ARG A 40 9.31 0.90 -3.04
CA ARG A 40 10.67 0.67 -2.54
C ARG A 40 11.44 1.97 -2.52
N ASP A 41 11.97 2.31 -1.36
CA ASP A 41 13.00 3.34 -1.27
C ASP A 41 14.32 2.77 -1.80
N ALA A 42 15.04 3.51 -2.64
CA ALA A 42 16.35 3.11 -3.14
C ALA A 42 17.37 2.92 -2.01
N ALA A 43 17.20 3.64 -0.89
CA ALA A 43 18.02 3.41 0.32
C ALA A 43 17.74 2.04 0.96
N ALA A 44 16.48 1.57 0.88
CA ALA A 44 16.08 0.28 1.42
C ALA A 44 16.78 -0.90 0.72
N GLU A 45 17.30 -0.73 -0.50
CA GLU A 45 18.04 -1.79 -1.20
C GLU A 45 19.45 -2.03 -0.63
N ARG A 46 20.02 -1.03 0.02
CA ARG A 46 21.43 -1.06 0.48
C ARG A 46 21.60 -1.52 1.92
N CYS A 47 20.54 -1.41 2.72
CA CYS A 47 20.58 -1.74 4.15
C CYS A 47 20.15 -3.19 4.40
N PRO A 48 20.75 -3.89 5.39
CA PRO A 48 20.36 -5.25 5.73
C PRO A 48 18.99 -5.29 6.45
N GLY A 49 18.67 -4.25 7.22
CA GLY A 49 17.39 -4.10 7.91
C GLY A 49 16.36 -3.37 7.06
N LEU A 50 15.17 -3.95 6.95
CA LEU A 50 14.01 -3.36 6.27
C LEU A 50 12.87 -3.11 7.25
N GLN A 51 12.25 -1.94 7.11
CA GLN A 51 10.99 -1.61 7.76
C GLN A 51 9.92 -1.38 6.70
N LEU A 52 8.81 -2.10 6.82
CA LEU A 52 7.59 -1.78 6.09
C LEU A 52 6.84 -0.69 6.85
N VAL A 53 6.61 0.44 6.21
CA VAL A 53 5.81 1.55 6.75
C VAL A 53 4.49 1.59 6.00
N ALA A 54 3.40 1.33 6.71
CA ALA A 54 2.03 1.40 6.20
C ALA A 54 1.39 2.73 6.60
N ARG A 55 0.79 3.43 5.64
CA ARG A 55 0.01 4.64 5.89
C ARG A 55 -1.49 4.35 5.86
N VAL A 56 -2.21 4.78 6.88
CA VAL A 56 -3.69 4.76 6.91
C VAL A 56 -4.17 6.20 6.82
N ASP A 57 -4.84 6.51 5.71
CA ASP A 57 -5.30 7.86 5.36
C ASP A 57 -6.65 8.20 5.99
N GLY A 58 -7.39 7.21 6.46
CA GLY A 58 -8.66 7.44 7.14
C GLY A 58 -9.15 6.22 7.88
N TYR A 59 -9.95 6.48 8.90
CA TYR A 59 -10.61 5.46 9.71
C TYR A 59 -11.99 5.95 10.09
N THR A 60 -12.97 5.06 9.99
CA THR A 60 -14.30 5.24 10.59
C THR A 60 -14.50 4.08 11.57
N PRO A 61 -14.78 4.37 12.86
CA PRO A 61 -15.03 3.32 13.85
C PRO A 61 -16.32 2.55 13.53
N PRO A 62 -16.46 1.32 14.04
CA PRO A 62 -17.71 0.59 13.95
C PRO A 62 -18.83 1.34 14.69
N ARG A 63 -20.07 1.10 14.27
CA ARG A 63 -21.27 1.61 14.96
C ARG A 63 -21.43 1.03 16.36
N SER A 64 -20.95 -0.20 16.56
CA SER A 64 -20.95 -0.88 17.85
C SER A 64 -19.74 -1.80 17.99
N GLY A 65 -19.27 -1.99 19.22
CA GLY A 65 -18.16 -2.88 19.52
C GLY A 65 -16.78 -2.30 19.20
N GLN A 66 -15.85 -3.16 18.82
CA GLN A 66 -14.47 -2.80 18.54
C GLN A 66 -13.93 -3.59 17.36
N VAL A 67 -13.13 -2.95 16.52
CA VAL A 67 -12.34 -3.59 15.48
C VAL A 67 -10.86 -3.30 15.70
N ASP A 68 -10.03 -4.26 15.32
CA ASP A 68 -8.58 -4.07 15.21
C ASP A 68 -8.18 -4.00 13.73
N LEU A 69 -7.12 -3.22 13.46
CA LEU A 69 -6.44 -3.24 12.17
C LEU A 69 -5.43 -4.38 12.18
N VAL A 70 -5.54 -5.27 11.20
CA VAL A 70 -4.60 -6.37 11.00
C VAL A 70 -3.83 -6.15 9.71
N PHE A 71 -2.52 -5.99 9.87
CA PHE A 71 -1.58 -5.81 8.77
C PHE A 71 -0.91 -7.13 8.44
N ALA A 72 -0.92 -7.50 7.17
CA ALA A 72 -0.26 -8.70 6.68
C ALA A 72 0.55 -8.41 5.42
N LEU A 73 1.70 -9.06 5.29
CA LEU A 73 2.49 -9.07 4.09
C LEU A 73 2.03 -10.24 3.20
N VAL A 74 1.69 -9.94 1.96
CA VAL A 74 1.34 -10.93 0.94
C VAL A 74 2.49 -11.05 -0.03
N THR A 75 3.05 -12.26 -0.16
CA THR A 75 4.15 -12.59 -1.07
C THR A 75 3.81 -13.82 -1.90
N ALA A 76 4.72 -14.24 -2.78
CA ALA A 76 4.57 -15.49 -3.53
C ALA A 76 4.60 -16.73 -2.61
N GLN A 77 5.21 -16.62 -1.44
CA GLN A 77 5.37 -17.69 -0.46
C GLN A 77 4.14 -17.81 0.47
N GLY A 78 3.29 -16.78 0.53
CA GLY A 78 2.05 -16.82 1.31
C GLY A 78 1.67 -15.49 1.95
N VAL A 79 0.89 -15.57 3.02
CA VAL A 79 0.44 -14.42 3.81
C VAL A 79 1.04 -14.51 5.21
N GLN A 80 1.74 -13.46 5.64
CA GLN A 80 2.32 -13.34 6.97
C GLN A 80 1.70 -12.16 7.71
N THR A 81 1.09 -12.40 8.87
CA THR A 81 0.64 -11.31 9.74
C THR A 81 1.84 -10.57 10.32
N LEU A 82 1.88 -9.26 10.12
CA LEU A 82 2.91 -8.36 10.63
C LEU A 82 2.55 -7.82 12.01
N GLY A 83 1.27 -7.55 12.23
CA GLY A 83 0.79 -7.01 13.49
C GLY A 83 -0.71 -6.79 13.52
N ARG A 84 -1.21 -6.61 14.74
CA ARG A 84 -2.59 -6.26 15.06
C ARG A 84 -2.57 -5.03 15.95
N THR A 85 -3.37 -4.02 15.59
CA THR A 85 -3.40 -2.75 16.29
C THR A 85 -4.84 -2.32 16.55
N ALA A 86 -5.17 -2.10 17.82
CA ALA A 86 -6.40 -1.42 18.20
C ALA A 86 -6.29 0.09 17.90
N VAL A 87 -7.35 0.71 17.39
CA VAL A 87 -7.42 2.17 17.28
C VAL A 87 -7.97 2.71 18.59
N PHE A 88 -7.14 3.45 19.33
CA PHE A 88 -7.56 4.15 20.54
C PHE A 88 -7.10 5.61 20.53
N PRO A 89 -7.99 6.58 20.83
CA PRO A 89 -9.44 6.41 20.98
C PRO A 89 -10.11 5.98 19.66
N GLN A 90 -11.30 5.37 19.72
CA GLN A 90 -12.09 5.00 18.53
C GLN A 90 -12.72 6.24 17.86
N THR A 91 -11.87 7.16 17.42
CA THR A 91 -12.27 8.42 16.81
C THR A 91 -12.01 8.35 15.31
N ALA A 92 -12.99 8.79 14.53
CA ALA A 92 -12.82 8.89 13.08
C ALA A 92 -11.75 9.93 12.72
N PHE A 93 -10.99 9.67 11.66
CA PHE A 93 -10.07 10.63 11.06
C PHE A 93 -10.02 10.43 9.55
N SER A 94 -9.65 11.49 8.81
CA SER A 94 -9.47 11.43 7.36
C SER A 94 -8.56 12.55 6.84
N THR A 95 -7.54 12.20 6.05
CA THR A 95 -6.69 13.19 5.35
C THR A 95 -7.48 14.11 4.42
N GLY A 96 -8.55 13.59 3.78
CA GLY A 96 -9.46 14.40 2.98
C GLY A 96 -10.24 15.47 3.76
N LYS A 97 -10.24 15.40 5.11
CA LYS A 97 -10.84 16.40 6.01
C LYS A 97 -9.79 17.27 6.72
N GLY A 98 -8.51 17.08 6.41
CA GLY A 98 -7.39 17.79 7.03
C GLY A 98 -6.79 17.09 8.25
N ASP A 99 -7.27 15.91 8.64
CA ASP A 99 -6.65 15.14 9.72
C ASP A 99 -5.31 14.53 9.26
N PRO A 100 -4.32 14.36 10.15
CA PRO A 100 -3.10 13.65 9.80
C PRO A 100 -3.36 12.17 9.54
N ALA A 101 -2.66 11.59 8.57
CA ALA A 101 -2.62 10.13 8.40
C ALA A 101 -1.87 9.46 9.54
N GLN A 102 -2.23 8.21 9.83
CA GLN A 102 -1.49 7.38 10.79
C GLN A 102 -0.50 6.48 10.06
N SER A 103 0.67 6.25 10.68
CA SER A 103 1.72 5.41 10.12
C SER A 103 2.06 4.26 11.05
N PHE A 104 2.22 3.05 10.50
CA PHE A 104 2.51 1.83 11.24
C PHE A 104 3.78 1.18 10.66
N GLY A 105 4.79 0.98 11.50
CA GLY A 105 6.07 0.41 11.10
C GLY A 105 6.22 -1.03 11.54
N PHE A 106 6.67 -1.91 10.63
CA PHE A 106 6.89 -3.33 10.88
C PHE A 106 8.27 -3.73 10.40
N ARG A 107 9.04 -4.44 11.24
CA ARG A 107 10.27 -5.09 10.78
C ARG A 107 9.90 -6.24 9.86
N VAL A 108 10.56 -6.32 8.71
CA VAL A 108 10.32 -7.38 7.72
C VAL A 108 11.64 -7.94 7.23
N ASP A 109 11.68 -9.24 7.02
CA ASP A 109 12.82 -9.89 6.39
C ASP A 109 12.78 -9.64 4.88
N ARG A 110 13.96 -9.51 4.26
CA ARG A 110 14.06 -9.31 2.81
C ARG A 110 13.64 -10.56 2.02
N GLN A 111 13.64 -11.74 2.64
CA GLN A 111 13.25 -12.99 1.99
C GLN A 111 11.78 -12.94 1.56
N GLY A 112 11.51 -13.25 0.28
CA GLY A 112 10.15 -13.23 -0.28
C GLY A 112 9.60 -11.85 -0.63
N LEU A 113 10.32 -10.77 -0.31
CA LEU A 113 10.08 -9.45 -0.89
C LEU A 113 10.68 -9.43 -2.30
N ASP A 114 10.08 -10.15 -3.23
CA ASP A 114 10.47 -10.11 -4.64
C ASP A 114 10.01 -8.79 -5.29
N ALA A 115 10.75 -8.32 -6.29
CA ALA A 115 10.45 -7.08 -6.98
C ALA A 115 9.05 -7.14 -7.63
N GLY A 116 8.15 -6.26 -7.17
CA GLY A 116 6.85 -6.01 -7.78
C GLY A 116 5.69 -6.95 -7.42
N ARG A 117 5.91 -7.98 -6.59
CA ARG A 117 4.85 -8.94 -6.21
C ARG A 117 4.37 -8.83 -4.78
N ALA A 118 5.20 -8.30 -3.89
CA ALA A 118 4.83 -8.12 -2.49
C ALA A 118 3.79 -7.00 -2.32
N ARG A 119 2.76 -7.28 -1.54
CA ARG A 119 1.69 -6.33 -1.20
C ARG A 119 1.48 -6.28 0.30
N LEU A 120 1.09 -5.12 0.80
CA LEU A 120 0.54 -5.01 2.13
C LEU A 120 -0.98 -5.24 2.05
N ARG A 121 -1.49 -6.08 2.94
CA ARG A 121 -2.93 -6.27 3.17
C ARG A 121 -3.31 -5.66 4.51
N LEU A 122 -4.36 -4.84 4.52
CA LEU A 122 -5.04 -4.34 5.70
C LEU A 122 -6.41 -5.00 5.83
N THR A 123 -6.70 -5.61 6.96
CA THR A 123 -8.00 -6.20 7.31
C THR A 123 -8.55 -5.55 8.57
N LEU A 124 -9.87 -5.41 8.66
CA LEU A 124 -10.54 -5.06 9.91
C LEU A 124 -11.13 -6.33 10.52
N GLU A 125 -10.68 -6.66 11.73
CA GLU A 125 -11.17 -7.81 12.48
C GLU A 125 -12.00 -7.33 13.67
N ALA A 126 -13.26 -7.75 13.75
CA ALA A 126 -14.10 -7.46 14.91
C ALA A 126 -13.58 -8.20 16.15
N VAL A 127 -13.33 -7.44 17.21
CA VAL A 127 -12.95 -7.94 18.53
C VAL A 127 -14.20 -8.13 19.41
N SER A 128 -15.16 -7.22 19.26
CA SER A 128 -16.49 -7.31 19.89
C SER A 128 -17.52 -6.67 18.97
N GLY A 129 -18.78 -7.14 19.06
CA GLY A 129 -19.80 -6.81 18.07
C GLY A 129 -19.50 -7.42 16.69
N ASP A 130 -20.16 -6.93 15.66
CA ASP A 130 -19.96 -7.35 14.26
C ASP A 130 -19.00 -6.44 13.47
N GLY A 131 -18.64 -5.28 14.03
CA GLY A 131 -17.80 -4.28 13.38
C GLY A 131 -18.49 -3.52 12.24
N ASP A 132 -19.82 -3.54 12.16
CA ASP A 132 -20.56 -2.85 11.09
C ASP A 132 -20.25 -1.35 11.04
N GLY A 133 -20.14 -0.82 9.82
CA GLY A 133 -19.78 0.57 9.54
C GLY A 133 -18.29 0.90 9.70
N ALA A 134 -17.46 -0.02 10.20
CA ALA A 134 -16.03 0.23 10.29
C ALA A 134 -15.37 0.26 8.92
N THR A 135 -14.53 1.26 8.70
CA THR A 135 -13.73 1.39 7.47
C THR A 135 -12.32 1.86 7.80
N ALA A 136 -11.33 1.43 7.00
CA ALA A 136 -9.99 1.98 7.04
C ALA A 136 -9.46 2.15 5.62
N VAL A 137 -8.93 3.33 5.32
CA VAL A 137 -8.37 3.66 4.01
C VAL A 137 -6.87 3.44 4.07
N LEU A 138 -6.42 2.37 3.42
CA LEU A 138 -5.01 2.10 3.22
C LEU A 138 -4.48 3.03 2.12
N GLY A 139 -3.53 3.88 2.51
CA GLY A 139 -2.78 4.73 1.60
C GLY A 139 -1.52 4.03 1.10
N GLU A 140 -0.44 4.79 0.98
CA GLU A 140 0.85 4.25 0.55
C GLU A 140 1.43 3.24 1.57
N ALA A 141 2.04 2.18 1.04
CA ALA A 141 2.87 1.27 1.80
C ALA A 141 4.27 1.25 1.18
N ARG A 142 5.31 1.44 2.00
CA ARG A 142 6.69 1.53 1.51
C ARG A 142 7.65 0.70 2.34
N LEU A 143 8.70 0.20 1.69
CA LEU A 143 9.86 -0.38 2.33
C LEU A 143 10.91 0.72 2.53
N ALA A 144 11.28 0.95 3.78
CA ALA A 144 12.31 1.88 4.20
C ALA A 144 13.50 1.13 4.80
N ALA A 145 14.69 1.70 4.67
CA ALA A 145 15.86 1.22 5.39
C ALA A 145 15.70 1.47 6.90
N ILE A 146 16.16 0.53 7.71
CA ILE A 146 16.41 0.79 9.14
C ILE A 146 17.83 1.33 9.27
N ALA A 147 17.98 2.54 9.82
CA ALA A 147 19.26 3.14 10.15
C ALA A 147 19.87 2.46 11.39
N GLU A 148 20.35 1.23 11.23
CA GLU A 148 21.16 0.54 12.23
C GLU A 148 22.53 0.23 11.60
N GLY A 149 23.61 0.79 12.18
CA GLY A 149 24.99 0.42 11.84
C GLY A 149 25.61 1.04 10.58
N GLY A 150 25.20 2.24 10.17
CA GLY A 150 25.86 2.97 9.05
C GLY A 150 25.04 3.03 7.75
N CYS A 151 23.75 2.74 7.85
CA CYS A 151 22.73 3.42 7.06
C CYS A 151 22.33 4.72 7.76
#